data_AF-A0A3B1CTX3-F1
#
_entry.id   AF-A0A3B1CTX3-F1
#
_cell.length_a   1.000
_cell.length_b   1.000
_cell.length_c   1.000
_cell.angle_alpha   90.00
_cell.angle_beta   90.00
_cell.angle_gamma   90.00
#
_symmetry.space_group_name_H-M   'P 1'
#
loop_
_entity.id
_entity.type
_entity.pdbx_description
1 polymer ?
#
loop_
_entity_poly.entity_id
_entity_poly.type
_entity_poly.pdbx_seq_one_letter_code
_entity_poly.pdbx_strand_id
1 'polypeptide(L)'
;DSLGAGVSSGGKVRLNLAPDSESVESAQSYFETKGVAPGDLLIGIQAGASREDRRWSPASFAVVADRLAQEKGAKIVLFGAASEKKLGDEVEAAMSEKAINLIGATDLEQLTLWIKRVNLLITNDTGTMHISAALGTPIVALFFVHARAEETGPYCEGAVVLQADIDCSPCSHQTVCGHLSCLKYITANDVIAACNMALDRAEKTPDDDSLFRRVKVYVSGFGRDGFIDFRPLKREQLDKPEMFAYLYRPLFNETFLKWDAPETIATKGIGGWAIDDLKERFKKPDGKKIEAWIGRGVEGAGRLIELAQSGERLALKIIEAGDGQNSSELMEIGGQLTAIDYSISVLSGVYDVAKPLAHVYKRRAENFEGDDPIDLARQALKAHCWLKMSASLFIDICGRALEELKNDNKKPDSYEITEGKER
;
A
#
# COMPACT_ATOMS: atom_id res chain seq x y z
N ASP A 1 -16.57 20.65 -14.72
CA ASP A 1 -15.13 20.88 -14.93
C ASP A 1 -14.41 21.62 -13.79
N SER A 2 -15.06 21.94 -12.65
CA SER A 2 -14.52 22.71 -11.51
C SER A 2 -13.48 21.97 -10.64
N LEU A 3 -13.47 20.63 -10.61
CA LEU A 3 -12.65 19.85 -9.66
C LEU A 3 -11.22 19.53 -10.12
N GLY A 4 -10.91 19.70 -11.41
CA GLY A 4 -9.55 19.52 -11.94
C GLY A 4 -8.90 18.17 -11.62
N ALA A 5 -9.62 17.05 -11.80
CA ALA A 5 -9.14 15.71 -11.47
C ALA A 5 -8.11 15.18 -12.50
N GLY A 6 -6.99 14.64 -12.01
CA GLY A 6 -6.00 14.03 -12.90
C GLY A 6 -4.83 13.35 -12.19
N VAL A 7 -3.90 12.85 -13.01
CA VAL A 7 -2.60 12.33 -12.56
C VAL A 7 -1.53 13.33 -12.97
N SER A 8 -0.80 13.88 -12.00
CA SER A 8 0.37 14.71 -12.32
C SER A 8 1.60 13.82 -12.58
N SER A 9 2.39 14.16 -13.60
CA SER A 9 3.63 13.45 -13.95
C SER A 9 4.84 14.35 -13.74
N GLY A 10 5.65 13.98 -12.74
CA GLY A 10 6.91 14.63 -12.39
C GLY A 10 7.88 13.62 -11.75
N GLY A 11 7.97 12.42 -12.33
CA GLY A 11 8.69 11.28 -11.76
C GLY A 11 7.98 10.55 -10.61
N LYS A 12 6.94 11.15 -10.03
CA LYS A 12 6.01 10.52 -9.08
C LYS A 12 4.59 10.61 -9.65
N VAL A 13 3.89 9.50 -9.76
CA VAL A 13 2.45 9.48 -10.08
C VAL A 13 1.73 10.01 -8.84
N ARG A 14 0.90 11.04 -8.97
CA ARG A 14 0.10 11.58 -7.86
C ARG A 14 -1.34 11.77 -8.28
N LEU A 15 -2.26 11.38 -7.41
CA LEU A 15 -3.65 11.80 -7.51
C LEU A 15 -3.73 13.30 -7.24
N ASN A 16 -4.45 14.03 -8.09
CA ASN A 16 -4.60 15.46 -7.94
C ASN A 16 -6.07 15.86 -8.15
N LEU A 17 -6.63 16.53 -7.15
CA LEU A 17 -7.84 17.33 -7.25
C LEU A 17 -7.43 18.78 -7.03
N ALA A 18 -7.72 19.64 -8.00
CA ALA A 18 -7.35 21.05 -7.97
C ALA A 18 -8.59 21.90 -8.27
N PRO A 19 -9.43 22.15 -7.23
CA PRO A 19 -10.53 23.09 -7.37
C PRO A 19 -10.05 24.48 -7.76
N ASP A 20 -10.84 25.19 -8.57
CA ASP A 20 -10.58 26.58 -8.93
C ASP A 20 -10.66 27.53 -7.70
N SER A 21 -10.11 28.73 -7.86
CA SER A 21 -10.01 29.72 -6.77
C SER A 21 -11.37 30.19 -6.26
N GLU A 22 -12.36 30.35 -7.15
CA GLU A 22 -13.71 30.78 -6.79
C GLU A 22 -14.41 29.75 -5.89
N SER A 23 -14.24 28.46 -6.22
CA SER A 23 -14.75 27.35 -5.44
C SER A 23 -14.10 27.27 -4.04
N VAL A 24 -12.80 27.56 -3.95
CA VAL A 24 -12.08 27.63 -2.66
C VAL A 24 -12.55 28.81 -1.81
N GLU A 25 -12.76 29.99 -2.42
CA GLU A 25 -13.28 31.19 -1.73
C GLU A 25 -14.72 30.98 -1.22
N SER A 26 -15.55 30.26 -1.97
CA SER A 26 -16.90 29.88 -1.55
C SER A 26 -16.88 28.97 -0.30
N ALA A 27 -16.00 27.97 -0.27
CA ALA A 27 -15.81 27.13 0.91
C ALA A 27 -15.33 27.93 2.13
N GLN A 28 -14.38 28.84 1.94
CA GLN A 28 -13.91 29.73 3.00
C GLN A 28 -15.06 30.59 3.55
N SER A 29 -15.85 31.20 2.67
CA SER A 29 -17.01 32.01 3.03
C SER A 29 -18.03 31.22 3.85
N TYR A 30 -18.29 29.95 3.49
CA TYR A 30 -19.16 29.08 4.26
C TYR A 30 -18.65 28.85 5.69
N PHE A 31 -17.36 28.54 5.84
CA PHE A 31 -16.75 28.32 7.16
C PHE A 31 -16.74 29.58 8.03
N GLU A 32 -16.63 30.77 7.44
CA GLU A 32 -16.77 32.04 8.17
C GLU A 32 -18.18 32.21 8.76
N THR A 33 -19.24 31.80 8.03
CA THR A 33 -20.61 31.78 8.60
C THR A 33 -20.77 30.85 9.79
N LYS A 34 -19.84 29.89 9.95
CA LYS A 34 -19.77 28.96 11.09
C LYS A 34 -18.77 29.41 12.16
N GLY A 35 -18.20 30.61 12.04
CA GLY A 35 -17.27 31.18 13.02
C GLY A 35 -15.83 30.67 12.91
N VAL A 36 -15.41 30.25 11.70
CA VAL A 36 -14.02 29.87 11.40
C VAL A 36 -13.38 30.96 10.55
N ALA A 37 -12.40 31.68 11.11
CA ALA A 37 -11.66 32.71 10.38
C ALA A 37 -10.66 32.07 9.40
N PRO A 38 -10.16 32.81 8.37
CA PRO A 38 -9.16 32.29 7.42
C PRO A 38 -7.89 31.74 8.08
N GLY A 39 -7.46 32.30 9.20
CA GLY A 39 -6.26 31.87 9.94
C GLY A 39 -6.50 30.76 10.98
N ASP A 40 -7.75 30.36 11.21
CA ASP A 40 -8.06 29.35 12.21
C ASP A 40 -7.59 27.97 11.75
N LEU A 41 -7.02 27.21 12.69
CA LEU A 41 -6.68 25.81 12.52
C LEU A 41 -7.98 24.99 12.47
N LEU A 42 -8.35 24.49 11.29
CA LEU A 42 -9.55 23.69 11.06
C LEU A 42 -9.15 22.21 10.91
N ILE A 43 -9.65 21.35 11.80
CA ILE A 43 -9.37 19.91 11.78
C ILE A 43 -10.65 19.14 11.47
N GLY A 44 -10.59 18.34 10.41
CA GLY A 44 -11.67 17.47 10.00
C GLY A 44 -11.62 16.13 10.69
N ILE A 45 -12.77 15.59 11.06
CA ILE A 45 -12.91 14.22 11.56
C ILE A 45 -13.94 13.49 10.70
N GLN A 46 -13.54 12.34 10.16
CA GLN A 46 -14.45 11.36 9.54
C GLN A 46 -14.40 10.06 10.34
N ALA A 47 -15.31 9.95 11.31
CA ALA A 47 -15.40 8.82 12.24
C ALA A 47 -16.03 7.56 11.61
N GLY A 48 -16.61 7.72 10.42
CA GLY A 48 -17.26 6.68 9.64
C GLY A 48 -16.32 5.59 9.11
N ALA A 49 -16.92 4.52 8.60
CA ALA A 49 -16.28 3.48 7.81
C ALA A 49 -17.34 2.60 7.15
N SER A 50 -16.99 1.95 6.04
CA SER A 50 -17.87 1.02 5.31
C SER A 50 -18.32 -0.18 6.15
N ARG A 51 -17.59 -0.52 7.21
CA ARG A 51 -17.92 -1.57 8.18
C ARG A 51 -17.80 -1.04 9.60
N GLU A 52 -18.72 -1.42 10.47
CA GLU A 52 -18.73 -0.97 11.86
C GLU A 52 -17.50 -1.44 12.65
N ASP A 53 -17.01 -2.64 12.35
CA ASP A 53 -15.81 -3.22 12.96
C ASP A 53 -14.49 -2.53 12.56
N ARG A 54 -14.55 -1.58 11.61
CA ARG A 54 -13.45 -0.70 11.20
C ARG A 54 -13.54 0.71 11.79
N ARG A 55 -14.56 1.01 12.61
CA ARG A 55 -14.73 2.34 13.19
C ARG A 55 -14.06 2.42 14.55
N TRP A 56 -13.16 3.39 14.72
CA TRP A 56 -12.71 3.73 16.06
C TRP A 56 -13.87 4.33 16.89
N SER A 57 -13.83 4.18 18.21
CA SER A 57 -15.00 4.53 19.03
C SER A 57 -15.29 6.04 19.03
N PRO A 58 -16.57 6.45 18.98
CA PRO A 58 -16.97 7.86 19.02
C PRO A 58 -16.36 8.64 20.18
N ALA A 59 -16.35 8.04 21.38
CA ALA A 59 -15.74 8.63 22.57
C ALA A 59 -14.24 8.89 22.40
N SER A 60 -13.52 8.06 21.65
CA SER A 60 -12.09 8.28 21.40
C SER A 60 -11.85 9.42 20.42
N PHE A 61 -12.66 9.52 19.36
CA PHE A 61 -12.64 10.70 18.48
C PHE A 61 -12.97 11.98 19.24
N ALA A 62 -13.96 11.94 20.14
CA ALA A 62 -14.32 13.08 20.98
C ALA A 62 -13.16 13.55 21.87
N VAL A 63 -12.45 12.63 22.53
CA VAL A 63 -11.26 12.98 23.33
C VAL A 63 -10.17 13.65 22.46
N VAL A 64 -9.93 13.15 21.25
CA VAL A 64 -8.98 13.76 20.32
C VAL A 64 -9.43 15.15 19.90
N ALA A 65 -10.70 15.31 19.53
CA ALA A 65 -11.30 16.56 19.12
C ALA A 65 -11.21 17.63 20.23
N ASP A 66 -11.64 17.29 21.45
CA ASP A 66 -11.61 18.18 22.61
C ASP A 66 -10.18 18.61 22.94
N ARG A 67 -9.23 17.68 22.97
CA ARG A 67 -7.82 18.01 23.27
C ARG A 67 -7.21 18.89 22.21
N LEU A 68 -7.46 18.65 20.92
CA LEU A 68 -6.96 19.51 19.85
C LEU A 68 -7.58 20.91 19.90
N ALA A 69 -8.88 21.02 20.21
CA ALA A 69 -9.55 22.30 20.40
C ALA A 69 -8.97 23.07 21.60
N GLN A 70 -8.77 22.41 22.74
CA GLN A 70 -8.27 23.03 23.98
C GLN A 70 -6.79 23.38 23.92
N GLU A 71 -5.94 22.50 23.39
CA GLU A 71 -4.48 22.67 23.39
C GLU A 71 -3.97 23.50 22.21
N LYS A 72 -4.66 23.46 21.05
CA LYS A 72 -4.21 24.14 19.82
C LYS A 72 -5.17 25.24 19.36
N GLY A 73 -6.31 25.43 20.03
CA GLY A 73 -7.35 26.34 19.57
C GLY A 73 -8.04 25.88 18.28
N ALA A 74 -7.97 24.58 17.96
CA ALA A 74 -8.50 24.04 16.71
C ALA A 74 -10.03 24.14 16.66
N LYS A 75 -10.57 24.48 15.48
CA LYS A 75 -11.99 24.31 15.15
C LYS A 75 -12.18 22.91 14.61
N ILE A 76 -13.14 22.17 15.17
CA ILE A 76 -13.42 20.80 14.75
C ILE A 76 -14.60 20.79 13.77
N VAL A 77 -14.45 20.08 12.66
CA VAL A 77 -15.53 19.81 11.70
C VAL A 77 -15.74 18.31 11.55
N LEU A 78 -16.99 17.86 11.67
CA LEU A 78 -17.37 16.46 11.47
C LEU A 78 -17.89 16.26 10.05
N PHE A 79 -17.28 15.35 9.32
CA PHE A 79 -17.73 14.90 8.00
C PHE A 79 -18.40 13.52 8.11
N GLY A 80 -19.22 13.19 7.13
CA GLY A 80 -19.88 11.89 7.03
C GLY A 80 -21.04 11.90 6.06
N ALA A 81 -21.44 10.72 5.60
CA ALA A 81 -22.65 10.56 4.80
C ALA A 81 -23.90 10.74 5.68
N ALA A 82 -25.07 10.99 5.07
CA ALA A 82 -26.32 11.11 5.81
C ALA A 82 -26.66 9.85 6.63
N SER A 83 -26.25 8.66 6.16
CA SER A 83 -26.37 7.39 6.89
C SER A 83 -25.53 7.32 8.17
N GLU A 84 -24.56 8.21 8.33
CA GLU A 84 -23.63 8.27 9.47
C GLU A 84 -24.07 9.31 10.51
N LYS A 85 -25.24 9.95 10.34
CA LYS A 85 -25.72 10.99 11.26
C LYS A 85 -25.73 10.55 12.71
N LYS A 86 -26.23 9.34 12.99
CA LYS A 86 -26.25 8.79 14.36
C LYS A 86 -24.84 8.68 14.96
N LEU A 87 -23.86 8.26 14.17
CA LEU A 87 -22.47 8.16 14.58
C LEU A 87 -21.90 9.56 14.90
N GLY A 88 -22.24 10.55 14.07
CA GLY A 88 -21.93 11.96 14.33
C GLY A 88 -22.50 12.47 15.63
N ASP A 89 -23.79 12.23 15.86
CA ASP A 89 -24.48 12.62 17.08
C ASP A 89 -23.83 11.96 18.32
N GLU A 90 -23.35 10.71 18.20
CA GLU A 90 -22.61 10.01 19.27
C GLU A 90 -21.23 10.61 19.55
N VAL A 91 -20.50 11.07 18.52
CA VAL A 91 -19.23 11.79 18.69
C VAL A 91 -19.49 13.14 19.37
N GLU A 92 -20.42 13.92 18.85
CA GLU A 92 -20.75 15.25 19.35
C GLU A 92 -21.28 15.20 20.79
N ALA A 93 -22.09 14.21 21.15
CA ALA A 93 -22.56 14.02 22.52
C ALA A 93 -21.46 13.62 23.52
N ALA A 94 -20.36 13.04 23.04
CA ALA A 94 -19.20 12.69 23.86
C ALA A 94 -18.16 13.82 23.95
N MET A 95 -18.29 14.87 23.14
CA MET A 95 -17.43 16.05 23.16
C MET A 95 -17.85 17.05 24.24
N SER A 96 -16.87 17.76 24.76
CA SER A 96 -17.06 18.92 25.64
C SER A 96 -17.01 20.23 24.85
N GLU A 97 -16.24 20.26 23.77
CA GLU A 97 -16.11 21.39 22.86
C GLU A 97 -17.15 21.32 21.73
N LYS A 98 -17.45 22.47 21.11
CA LYS A 98 -18.39 22.51 19.97
C LYS A 98 -17.70 22.09 18.69
N ALA A 99 -18.35 21.23 17.91
CA ALA A 99 -17.96 20.90 16.54
C ALA A 99 -18.90 21.54 15.51
N ILE A 100 -18.40 21.75 14.30
CA ILE A 100 -19.19 22.08 13.13
C ILE A 100 -19.62 20.74 12.51
N ASN A 101 -20.84 20.31 12.81
CA ASN A 101 -21.36 19.04 12.31
C ASN A 101 -21.90 19.20 10.88
N LEU A 102 -21.21 18.61 9.90
CA LEU A 102 -21.55 18.65 8.47
C LEU A 102 -21.96 17.28 7.92
N ILE A 103 -22.25 16.32 8.80
CA ILE A 103 -22.63 14.97 8.42
C ILE A 103 -23.96 14.99 7.65
N GLY A 104 -23.93 14.45 6.43
CA GLY A 104 -25.08 14.46 5.52
C GLY A 104 -25.43 15.83 4.93
N ALA A 105 -24.63 16.87 5.21
CA ALA A 105 -24.85 18.24 4.73
C ALA A 105 -24.00 18.61 3.50
N THR A 106 -23.29 17.63 2.92
CA THR A 106 -22.41 17.79 1.75
C THR A 106 -22.82 16.85 0.61
N ASP A 107 -22.68 17.34 -0.62
CA ASP A 107 -22.39 16.47 -1.77
C ASP A 107 -20.88 16.26 -1.97
N LEU A 108 -20.49 15.49 -2.98
CA LEU A 108 -19.09 15.16 -3.24
C LEU A 108 -18.25 16.38 -3.67
N GLU A 109 -18.85 17.32 -4.39
CA GLU A 109 -18.18 18.55 -4.85
C GLU A 109 -17.90 19.44 -3.65
N GLN A 110 -18.92 19.73 -2.84
CA GLN A 110 -18.80 20.49 -1.60
C GLN A 110 -17.80 19.86 -0.62
N LEU A 111 -17.86 18.54 -0.44
CA LEU A 111 -16.91 17.82 0.41
C LEU A 111 -15.46 18.07 -0.04
N THR A 112 -15.21 18.02 -1.35
CA THR A 112 -13.87 18.26 -1.91
C THR A 112 -13.38 19.69 -1.60
N LEU A 113 -14.25 20.69 -1.76
CA LEU A 113 -13.92 22.09 -1.45
C LEU A 113 -13.70 22.29 0.05
N TRP A 114 -14.51 21.65 0.90
CA TRP A 114 -14.41 21.82 2.35
C TRP A 114 -13.17 21.13 2.92
N ILE A 115 -12.82 19.94 2.43
CA ILE A 115 -11.56 19.27 2.77
C ILE A 115 -10.36 20.11 2.35
N LYS A 116 -10.44 20.87 1.24
CA LYS A 116 -9.34 21.73 0.81
C LYS A 116 -9.02 22.83 1.84
N ARG A 117 -10.03 23.29 2.60
CA ARG A 117 -9.84 24.26 3.69
C ARG A 117 -9.31 23.63 4.98
N VAL A 118 -9.50 22.33 5.17
CA VAL A 118 -9.05 21.62 6.38
C VAL A 118 -7.52 21.54 6.42
N ASN A 119 -6.95 21.81 7.60
CA ASN A 119 -5.51 21.75 7.84
C ASN A 119 -5.01 20.32 8.16
N LEU A 120 -5.90 19.47 8.65
CA LEU A 120 -5.64 18.05 8.95
C LEU A 120 -6.96 17.26 8.94
N LEU A 121 -7.00 16.12 8.25
CA LEU A 121 -8.08 15.15 8.38
C LEU A 121 -7.67 13.99 9.30
N ILE A 122 -8.49 13.68 10.29
CA ILE A 122 -8.42 12.47 11.10
C ILE A 122 -9.54 11.52 10.65
N THR A 123 -9.20 10.30 10.24
CA THR A 123 -10.19 9.41 9.61
C THR A 123 -9.87 7.94 9.83
N ASN A 124 -10.87 7.07 9.75
CA ASN A 124 -10.62 5.65 9.45
C ASN A 124 -10.31 5.48 7.94
N ASP A 125 -10.14 4.24 7.47
CA ASP A 125 -10.08 3.88 6.04
C ASP A 125 -11.41 4.20 5.31
N THR A 126 -11.50 5.39 4.68
CA THR A 126 -12.74 5.92 4.06
C THR A 126 -12.48 6.61 2.72
N GLY A 127 -13.54 6.84 1.93
CA GLY A 127 -13.44 7.65 0.70
C GLY A 127 -12.94 9.08 0.94
N THR A 128 -13.31 9.69 2.07
CA THR A 128 -12.87 11.03 2.49
C THR A 128 -11.35 11.11 2.65
N MET A 129 -10.71 10.03 3.12
CA MET A 129 -9.25 9.89 3.19
C MET A 129 -8.61 10.02 1.79
N HIS A 130 -9.16 9.33 0.79
CA HIS A 130 -8.63 9.36 -0.57
C HIS A 130 -8.83 10.72 -1.26
N ILE A 131 -9.97 11.38 -1.03
CA ILE A 131 -10.20 12.76 -1.51
C ILE A 131 -9.16 13.70 -0.90
N SER A 132 -8.90 13.58 0.40
CA SER A 132 -7.89 14.38 1.10
C SER A 132 -6.48 14.15 0.54
N ALA A 133 -6.16 12.89 0.22
CA ALA A 133 -4.87 12.54 -0.38
C ALA A 133 -4.70 13.23 -1.74
N ALA A 134 -5.75 13.25 -2.57
CA ALA A 134 -5.73 13.92 -3.87
C ALA A 134 -5.70 15.46 -3.77
N LEU A 135 -6.21 16.05 -2.69
CA LEU A 135 -6.16 17.50 -2.44
C LEU A 135 -4.84 17.97 -1.80
N GLY A 136 -4.01 17.03 -1.34
CA GLY A 136 -2.80 17.32 -0.58
C GLY A 136 -3.06 17.77 0.86
N THR A 137 -4.26 17.51 1.39
CA THR A 137 -4.60 17.78 2.79
C THR A 137 -3.84 16.79 3.69
N PRO A 138 -3.16 17.23 4.77
CA PRO A 138 -2.54 16.32 5.73
C PRO A 138 -3.55 15.32 6.33
N ILE A 139 -3.11 14.10 6.60
CA ILE A 139 -3.98 12.99 7.04
C ILE A 139 -3.35 12.26 8.22
N VAL A 140 -4.17 11.99 9.24
CA VAL A 140 -3.96 10.92 10.22
C VAL A 140 -5.01 9.85 9.98
N ALA A 141 -4.59 8.67 9.51
CA ALA A 141 -5.50 7.58 9.15
C ALA A 141 -5.38 6.40 10.12
N LEU A 142 -6.52 5.90 10.59
CA LEU A 142 -6.62 4.78 11.51
C LEU A 142 -7.08 3.52 10.76
N PHE A 143 -6.27 2.47 10.82
CA PHE A 143 -6.54 1.21 10.13
C PHE A 143 -6.77 0.08 11.13
N PHE A 144 -7.90 -0.60 10.98
CA PHE A 144 -8.35 -1.64 11.90
C PHE A 144 -8.74 -2.93 11.19
N VAL A 145 -8.90 -3.99 11.97
CA VAL A 145 -9.26 -5.34 11.52
C VAL A 145 -8.39 -5.81 10.35
N HIS A 146 -8.97 -6.05 9.17
CA HIS A 146 -8.26 -6.53 7.98
C HIS A 146 -7.78 -5.40 7.07
N ALA A 147 -8.05 -4.13 7.40
CA ALA A 147 -7.60 -3.01 6.58
C ALA A 147 -6.07 -2.87 6.65
N ARG A 148 -5.44 -2.83 5.47
CA ARG A 148 -3.99 -2.72 5.28
C ARG A 148 -3.67 -1.41 4.57
N ALA A 149 -2.77 -0.61 5.12
CA ALA A 149 -2.35 0.65 4.53
C ALA A 149 -1.71 0.42 3.15
N GLU A 150 -1.01 -0.70 2.99
CA GLU A 150 -0.38 -1.12 1.75
C GLU A 150 -1.39 -1.44 0.63
N GLU A 151 -2.65 -1.73 0.99
CA GLU A 151 -3.73 -2.04 0.05
C GLU A 151 -4.60 -0.82 -0.26
N THR A 152 -5.02 -0.07 0.77
CA THR A 152 -6.00 1.03 0.64
C THR A 152 -5.57 2.32 1.34
N GLY A 153 -4.30 2.46 1.70
CA GLY A 153 -3.77 3.66 2.35
C GLY A 153 -3.87 4.93 1.49
N PRO A 154 -3.69 6.11 2.11
CA PRO A 154 -3.70 7.37 1.41
C PRO A 154 -2.54 7.45 0.41
N TYR A 155 -2.88 7.64 -0.87
CA TYR A 155 -1.90 7.78 -1.97
C TYR A 155 -1.38 9.22 -2.07
N CYS A 156 -0.68 9.67 -1.04
CA CYS A 156 -0.04 10.98 -0.98
C CYS A 156 1.26 10.92 -0.16
N GLU A 157 1.99 12.02 -0.09
CA GLU A 157 3.24 12.14 0.68
C GLU A 157 2.92 12.75 2.06
N GLY A 158 3.45 12.15 3.13
CA GLY A 158 3.37 12.70 4.48
C GLY A 158 2.11 12.36 5.29
N ALA A 159 1.24 11.45 4.82
CA ALA A 159 0.13 10.99 5.65
C ALA A 159 0.66 10.07 6.77
N VAL A 160 0.17 10.28 8.00
CA VAL A 160 0.51 9.44 9.15
C VAL A 160 -0.55 8.36 9.30
N VAL A 161 -0.15 7.09 9.29
CA VAL A 161 -1.07 5.95 9.39
C VAL A 161 -0.79 5.17 10.66
N LEU A 162 -1.84 4.90 11.43
CA LEU A 162 -1.78 4.13 12.67
C LEU A 162 -2.46 2.78 12.51
N GLN A 163 -1.75 1.71 12.86
CA GLN A 163 -2.28 0.34 12.92
C GLN A 163 -1.90 -0.30 14.24
N ALA A 164 -2.75 -1.18 14.77
CA ALA A 164 -2.43 -1.90 16.00
C ALA A 164 -1.29 -2.89 15.77
N ASP A 165 -0.28 -2.86 16.64
CA ASP A 165 0.83 -3.81 16.70
C ASP A 165 0.49 -4.94 17.69
N ILE A 166 -0.24 -5.94 17.21
CA ILE A 166 -0.66 -7.12 17.97
C ILE A 166 -0.67 -8.35 17.07
N ASP A 167 -0.50 -9.54 17.64
CA ASP A 167 -0.34 -10.80 16.90
C ASP A 167 -1.46 -11.10 15.87
N CYS A 168 -2.69 -10.64 16.12
CA CYS A 168 -3.81 -10.87 15.22
C CYS A 168 -4.02 -9.77 14.17
N SER A 169 -3.24 -8.68 14.19
CA SER A 169 -3.47 -7.47 13.39
C SER A 169 -2.36 -7.29 12.34
N PRO A 170 -2.71 -6.95 11.08
CA PRO A 170 -4.06 -6.91 10.53
C PRO A 170 -4.63 -8.32 10.31
N CYS A 171 -5.91 -8.51 10.62
CA CYS A 171 -6.60 -9.79 10.48
C CYS A 171 -6.67 -10.23 8.99
N SER A 172 -6.94 -11.52 8.75
CA SER A 172 -7.35 -11.98 7.41
C SER A 172 -8.75 -11.47 7.07
N HIS A 173 -9.03 -11.20 5.79
CA HIS A 173 -10.35 -10.76 5.30
C HIS A 173 -11.49 -11.72 5.65
N GLN A 174 -11.19 -13.00 5.89
CA GLN A 174 -12.18 -14.03 6.25
C GLN A 174 -12.46 -14.08 7.76
N THR A 175 -11.73 -13.30 8.56
CA THR A 175 -11.83 -13.35 10.03
C THR A 175 -13.05 -12.56 10.50
N VAL A 176 -13.94 -13.20 11.26
CA VAL A 176 -14.95 -12.51 12.07
C VAL A 176 -14.37 -12.30 13.46
N CYS A 177 -13.98 -11.07 13.78
CA CYS A 177 -13.30 -10.75 15.04
C CYS A 177 -14.29 -10.51 16.18
N GLY A 178 -14.22 -11.32 17.24
CA GLY A 178 -15.11 -11.21 18.40
C GLY A 178 -14.63 -10.24 19.50
N HIS A 179 -13.37 -9.83 19.50
CA HIS A 179 -12.77 -9.05 20.61
C HIS A 179 -12.39 -7.62 20.24
N LEU A 180 -12.17 -7.32 18.95
CA LEU A 180 -11.87 -5.99 18.41
C LEU A 180 -10.78 -5.23 19.20
N SER A 181 -9.78 -5.95 19.72
CA SER A 181 -8.78 -5.36 20.61
C SER A 181 -7.92 -4.30 19.92
N CYS A 182 -7.72 -4.40 18.60
CA CYS A 182 -6.99 -3.39 17.82
C CYS A 182 -7.59 -1.99 17.94
N LEU A 183 -8.92 -1.86 18.05
CA LEU A 183 -9.60 -0.58 18.25
C LEU A 183 -9.25 0.06 19.60
N LYS A 184 -8.93 -0.75 20.61
CA LYS A 184 -8.64 -0.29 21.98
C LYS A 184 -7.16 0.04 22.21
N TYR A 185 -6.26 -0.56 21.44
CA TYR A 185 -4.82 -0.36 21.62
C TYR A 185 -4.28 0.91 20.98
N ILE A 186 -4.96 1.42 19.95
CA ILE A 186 -4.72 2.79 19.48
C ILE A 186 -5.43 3.74 20.43
N THR A 187 -4.67 4.52 21.19
CA THR A 187 -5.20 5.44 22.20
C THR A 187 -5.36 6.86 21.65
N ALA A 188 -6.15 7.71 22.33
CA ALA A 188 -6.26 9.12 21.98
C ALA A 188 -4.92 9.86 22.04
N ASN A 189 -4.04 9.48 22.96
CA ASN A 189 -2.70 10.07 23.05
C ASN A 189 -1.86 9.75 21.81
N ASP A 190 -1.92 8.52 21.31
CA ASP A 190 -1.25 8.12 20.07
C ASP A 190 -1.75 8.93 18.87
N VAL A 191 -3.07 9.09 18.75
CA VAL A 191 -3.67 9.84 17.65
C VAL A 191 -3.32 11.33 17.73
N ILE A 192 -3.33 11.94 18.92
CA ILE A 192 -2.96 13.35 19.10
C ILE A 192 -1.48 13.56 18.77
N ALA A 193 -0.60 12.65 19.20
CA ALA A 193 0.81 12.69 18.83
C ALA A 193 0.98 12.60 17.30
N ALA A 194 0.25 11.70 16.64
CA ALA A 194 0.24 11.59 15.18
C ALA A 194 -0.30 12.87 14.50
N CYS A 195 -1.30 13.53 15.09
CA CYS A 195 -1.81 14.82 14.60
C CYS A 195 -0.75 15.91 14.67
N ASN A 196 -0.03 16.01 15.78
CA ASN A 196 1.10 16.94 15.91
C ASN A 196 2.18 16.63 14.86
N MET A 197 2.53 15.35 14.68
CA MET A 197 3.49 14.95 13.65
C MET A 197 3.05 15.34 12.24
N ALA A 198 1.78 15.14 11.90
CA ALA A 198 1.24 15.51 10.59
C ALA A 198 1.22 17.02 10.37
N LEU A 199 0.87 17.81 11.39
CA LEU A 199 0.87 19.28 11.34
C LEU A 199 2.28 19.85 11.23
N ASP A 200 3.23 19.30 11.99
CA ASP A 200 4.63 19.74 12.02
C ASP A 200 5.47 19.13 10.89
N ARG A 201 4.89 18.19 10.12
CA ARG A 201 5.57 17.37 9.10
C ARG A 201 6.79 16.64 9.65
N ALA A 202 6.66 16.11 10.87
CA ALA A 202 7.73 15.40 11.54
C ALA A 202 7.94 14.01 10.91
N GLU A 203 9.20 13.69 10.62
CA GLU A 203 9.61 12.38 10.08
C GLU A 203 10.05 11.39 11.20
N LYS A 204 9.82 11.74 12.46
CA LYS A 204 10.20 10.92 13.63
C LYS A 204 9.06 10.92 14.64
N THR A 205 8.93 9.82 15.37
CA THR A 205 8.03 9.77 16.54
C THR A 205 8.59 10.63 17.67
N PRO A 206 7.75 11.18 18.55
CA PRO A 206 8.19 11.81 19.79
C PRO A 206 9.00 10.85 20.67
N ASP A 207 9.92 11.41 21.44
CA ASP A 207 10.72 10.69 22.44
C ASP A 207 9.90 10.50 23.72
N ASP A 208 8.89 9.62 23.65
CA ASP A 208 7.99 9.28 24.74
C ASP A 208 7.61 7.80 24.65
N ASP A 209 8.13 7.00 25.59
CA ASP A 209 7.89 5.54 25.67
C ASP A 209 6.44 5.17 26.00
N SER A 210 5.64 6.12 26.47
CA SER A 210 4.21 5.90 26.70
C SER A 210 3.40 5.92 25.39
N LEU A 211 3.93 6.53 24.33
CA LEU A 211 3.31 6.63 23.02
C LEU A 211 3.67 5.47 22.09
N PHE A 212 2.70 5.07 21.30
CA PHE A 212 2.81 4.05 20.25
C PHE A 212 3.35 2.72 20.79
N ARG A 213 2.91 2.30 21.99
CA ARG A 213 3.37 1.08 22.66
C ARG A 213 2.87 -0.20 21.98
N ARG A 214 1.67 -0.15 21.40
CA ARG A 214 1.03 -1.26 20.66
C ARG A 214 0.46 -0.76 19.33
N VAL A 215 1.18 0.19 18.73
CA VAL A 215 0.75 0.89 17.53
C VAL A 215 1.94 1.01 16.59
N LYS A 216 1.78 0.46 15.39
CA LYS A 216 2.65 0.72 14.26
C LYS A 216 2.29 2.09 13.69
N VAL A 217 3.30 2.92 13.49
CA VAL A 217 3.16 4.27 12.91
C VAL A 217 3.90 4.31 11.59
N TYR A 218 3.16 4.55 10.52
CA TYR A 218 3.72 4.70 9.20
C TYR A 218 3.60 6.14 8.72
N VAL A 219 4.55 6.56 7.89
CA VAL A 219 4.42 7.77 7.07
C VAL A 219 4.39 7.36 5.60
N SER A 220 3.36 7.80 4.89
CA SER A 220 3.24 7.57 3.46
C SER A 220 4.27 8.39 2.70
N GLY A 221 4.83 7.81 1.65
CA GLY A 221 5.78 8.48 0.77
C GLY A 221 6.00 7.70 -0.50
N PHE A 222 6.74 8.28 -1.42
CA PHE A 222 7.08 7.60 -2.67
C PHE A 222 8.49 6.99 -2.56
N GLY A 223 8.61 5.72 -2.93
CA GLY A 223 9.87 4.99 -2.99
C GLY A 223 10.78 5.48 -4.12
N ARG A 224 11.99 4.91 -4.19
CA ARG A 224 12.97 5.20 -5.27
C ARG A 224 12.45 4.78 -6.66
N ASP A 225 11.49 3.86 -6.67
CA ASP A 225 10.76 3.38 -7.85
C ASP A 225 9.54 4.24 -8.23
N GLY A 226 9.25 5.30 -7.47
CA GLY A 226 8.12 6.19 -7.73
C GLY A 226 6.75 5.64 -7.30
N PHE A 227 6.69 4.43 -6.71
CA PHE A 227 5.45 3.88 -6.15
C PHE A 227 5.26 4.30 -4.70
N ILE A 228 3.99 4.36 -4.27
CA ILE A 228 3.65 4.63 -2.87
C ILE A 228 4.27 3.55 -1.95
N ASP A 229 4.58 3.98 -0.75
CA ASP A 229 5.23 3.19 0.28
C ASP A 229 4.81 3.74 1.65
N PHE A 230 4.70 2.87 2.64
CA PHE A 230 4.30 3.22 4.00
C PHE A 230 5.48 2.91 4.92
N ARG A 231 6.25 3.94 5.25
CA ARG A 231 7.52 3.79 5.98
C ARG A 231 7.24 3.68 7.47
N PRO A 232 7.61 2.59 8.16
CA PRO A 232 7.48 2.53 9.60
C PRO A 232 8.45 3.53 10.25
N LEU A 233 7.95 4.35 11.17
CA LEU A 233 8.78 5.36 11.86
C LEU A 233 9.63 4.79 13.00
N LYS A 234 9.24 3.62 13.52
CA LYS A 234 10.07 2.82 14.41
C LYS A 234 10.56 1.62 13.62
N ARG A 235 11.86 1.33 13.64
CA ARG A 235 12.40 0.15 12.95
C ARG A 235 11.80 -1.13 13.52
N GLU A 236 11.02 -1.82 12.69
CA GLU A 236 10.37 -3.08 13.03
C GLU A 236 11.25 -4.28 12.67
N GLN A 237 10.95 -5.44 13.23
CA GLN A 237 11.60 -6.68 12.82
C GLN A 237 11.14 -7.04 11.41
N LEU A 238 12.06 -7.11 10.44
CA LEU A 238 11.72 -7.51 9.08
C LEU A 238 11.10 -8.91 9.07
N ASP A 239 9.90 -9.02 8.54
CA ASP A 239 9.24 -10.31 8.34
C ASP A 239 9.39 -10.83 6.90
N LYS A 240 8.88 -12.05 6.67
CA LYS A 240 8.98 -12.72 5.37
C LYS A 240 8.12 -12.01 4.30
N PRO A 241 6.82 -11.73 4.53
CA PRO A 241 5.99 -10.95 3.60
C PRO A 241 6.61 -9.60 3.19
N GLU A 242 7.07 -8.80 4.14
CA GLU A 242 7.66 -7.47 3.92
C GLU A 242 8.94 -7.59 3.09
N MET A 243 9.82 -8.53 3.43
CA MET A 243 11.05 -8.77 2.67
C MET A 243 10.72 -9.04 1.19
N PHE A 244 9.82 -9.98 0.92
CA PHE A 244 9.49 -10.31 -0.46
C PHE A 244 8.67 -9.22 -1.16
N ALA A 245 7.83 -8.47 -0.44
CA ALA A 245 7.15 -7.31 -1.02
C ALA A 245 8.18 -6.33 -1.60
N TYR A 246 9.24 -6.00 -0.86
CA TYR A 246 10.32 -5.13 -1.36
C TYR A 246 11.15 -5.78 -2.49
N LEU A 247 11.50 -7.06 -2.38
CA LEU A 247 12.26 -7.75 -3.45
C LEU A 247 11.47 -7.88 -4.77
N TYR A 248 10.13 -7.95 -4.69
CA TYR A 248 9.27 -7.99 -5.87
C TYR A 248 9.09 -6.63 -6.56
N ARG A 249 9.28 -5.50 -5.87
CA ARG A 249 9.13 -4.16 -6.47
C ARG A 249 10.02 -3.94 -7.70
N PRO A 250 11.35 -4.12 -7.64
CA PRO A 250 12.21 -3.95 -8.82
C PRO A 250 11.88 -4.97 -9.92
N LEU A 251 11.48 -6.19 -9.54
CA LEU A 251 11.06 -7.20 -10.51
C LEU A 251 9.83 -6.75 -11.28
N PHE A 252 8.78 -6.29 -10.60
CA PHE A 252 7.56 -5.84 -11.27
C PHE A 252 7.77 -4.54 -12.02
N ASN A 253 8.57 -3.61 -11.50
CA ASN A 253 8.93 -2.40 -12.23
C ASN A 253 9.62 -2.72 -13.57
N GLU A 254 10.46 -3.76 -13.59
CA GLU A 254 11.12 -4.24 -14.82
C GLU A 254 10.19 -5.04 -15.74
N THR A 255 9.32 -5.88 -15.20
CA THR A 255 8.62 -6.91 -15.98
C THR A 255 7.21 -6.51 -16.41
N PHE A 256 6.58 -5.53 -15.76
CA PHE A 256 5.15 -5.24 -15.92
C PHE A 256 4.75 -4.81 -17.34
N LEU A 257 5.57 -3.99 -18.01
CA LEU A 257 5.31 -3.50 -19.37
C LEU A 257 6.01 -4.31 -20.47
N LYS A 258 6.78 -5.35 -20.11
CA LYS A 258 7.56 -6.18 -21.04
C LYS A 258 6.86 -7.49 -21.39
N TRP A 259 5.54 -7.50 -21.37
CA TRP A 259 4.76 -8.69 -21.70
C TRP A 259 4.85 -9.07 -23.18
N ASP A 260 4.79 -8.07 -24.07
CA ASP A 260 4.81 -8.32 -25.52
C ASP A 260 6.21 -8.54 -26.08
N ALA A 261 7.24 -8.23 -25.30
CA ALA A 261 8.66 -8.39 -25.61
C ALA A 261 9.43 -8.93 -24.38
N PRO A 262 9.08 -10.13 -23.86
CA PRO A 262 9.65 -10.67 -22.63
C PRO A 262 11.16 -10.95 -22.72
N GLU A 263 11.70 -11.13 -23.92
CA GLU A 263 13.13 -11.23 -24.20
C GLU A 263 13.93 -9.98 -23.83
N THR A 264 13.26 -8.83 -23.66
CA THR A 264 13.87 -7.56 -23.25
C THR A 264 13.95 -7.39 -21.72
N ILE A 265 13.44 -8.35 -20.95
CA ILE A 265 13.53 -8.37 -19.49
C ILE A 265 14.99 -8.60 -19.09
N ALA A 266 15.53 -7.71 -18.26
CA ALA A 266 16.84 -7.89 -17.66
C ALA A 266 16.85 -9.14 -16.78
N THR A 267 17.88 -9.98 -16.92
CA THR A 267 18.00 -11.22 -16.15
C THR A 267 18.85 -11.08 -14.89
N LYS A 268 19.53 -9.93 -14.70
CA LYS A 268 20.39 -9.66 -13.54
C LYS A 268 20.63 -8.17 -13.31
N GLY A 269 21.07 -7.84 -12.09
CA GLY A 269 21.71 -6.55 -11.79
C GLY A 269 20.77 -5.38 -11.52
N ILE A 270 19.50 -5.62 -11.19
CA ILE A 270 18.51 -4.57 -10.87
C ILE A 270 18.02 -4.64 -9.43
N GLY A 271 17.54 -3.55 -8.83
CA GLY A 271 16.86 -3.65 -7.52
C GLY A 271 17.78 -3.70 -6.30
N GLY A 272 19.06 -3.33 -6.42
CA GLY A 272 19.92 -3.08 -5.24
C GLY A 272 19.31 -2.03 -4.30
N TRP A 273 18.65 -1.02 -4.86
CA TRP A 273 17.93 -0.01 -4.10
C TRP A 273 16.86 -0.56 -3.16
N ALA A 274 16.22 -1.69 -3.49
CA ALA A 274 15.19 -2.30 -2.65
C ALA A 274 15.81 -3.00 -1.43
N ILE A 275 17.03 -3.52 -1.58
CA ILE A 275 17.81 -4.11 -0.49
C ILE A 275 18.30 -2.99 0.45
N ASP A 276 18.75 -1.86 -0.10
CA ASP A 276 19.10 -0.67 0.69
C ASP A 276 17.89 -0.18 1.50
N ASP A 277 16.72 -0.05 0.87
CA ASP A 277 15.47 0.34 1.56
C ASP A 277 15.17 -0.60 2.74
N LEU A 278 15.28 -1.93 2.54
CA LEU A 278 15.08 -2.91 3.62
C LEU A 278 16.03 -2.67 4.80
N LYS A 279 17.33 -2.44 4.54
CA LYS A 279 18.35 -2.18 5.57
C LYS A 279 18.12 -0.86 6.31
N GLU A 280 17.65 0.16 5.60
CA GLU A 280 17.37 1.48 6.17
C GLU A 280 16.18 1.42 7.15
N ARG A 281 15.18 0.58 6.86
CA ARG A 281 13.86 0.66 7.49
C ARG A 281 13.55 -0.42 8.52
N PHE A 282 14.16 -1.59 8.39
CA PHE A 282 13.84 -2.73 9.22
C PHE A 282 15.06 -3.26 9.98
N LYS A 283 14.81 -3.79 11.17
CA LYS A 283 15.76 -4.62 11.90
C LYS A 283 15.85 -5.97 11.19
N LYS A 284 17.08 -6.36 10.86
CA LYS A 284 17.37 -7.62 10.18
C LYS A 284 16.93 -8.83 11.05
N PRO A 285 16.34 -9.90 10.45
CA PRO A 285 16.05 -11.14 11.15
C PRO A 285 17.30 -12.04 11.28
N ASP A 286 17.18 -13.12 12.05
CA ASP A 286 18.25 -14.12 12.13
C ASP A 286 18.67 -14.61 10.73
N GLY A 287 19.98 -14.74 10.51
CA GLY A 287 20.53 -15.09 9.19
C GLY A 287 20.02 -16.42 8.65
N LYS A 288 19.75 -17.42 9.50
CA LYS A 288 19.19 -18.71 9.08
C LYS A 288 17.73 -18.58 8.63
N LYS A 289 16.97 -17.64 9.21
CA LYS A 289 15.62 -17.32 8.74
C LYS A 289 15.66 -16.75 7.32
N ILE A 290 16.54 -15.79 7.06
CA ILE A 290 16.73 -15.20 5.73
C ILE A 290 17.12 -16.29 4.72
N GLU A 291 18.08 -17.14 5.06
CA GLU A 291 18.48 -18.28 4.23
C GLU A 291 17.31 -19.20 3.90
N ALA A 292 16.52 -19.60 4.89
CA ALA A 292 15.40 -20.50 4.71
C ALA A 292 14.31 -19.87 3.81
N TRP A 293 14.01 -18.59 4.01
CA TRP A 293 13.03 -17.85 3.22
C TRP A 293 13.45 -17.71 1.77
N ILE A 294 14.68 -17.24 1.53
CA ILE A 294 15.24 -17.08 0.19
C ILE A 294 15.41 -18.43 -0.51
N GLY A 295 15.93 -19.44 0.19
CA GLY A 295 16.12 -20.78 -0.37
C GLY A 295 14.82 -21.37 -0.91
N ARG A 296 13.72 -21.25 -0.16
CA ARG A 296 12.38 -21.65 -0.61
C ARG A 296 11.92 -20.86 -1.85
N GLY A 297 12.17 -19.55 -1.89
CA GLY A 297 11.84 -18.71 -3.04
C GLY A 297 12.61 -19.11 -4.31
N VAL A 298 13.91 -19.30 -4.18
CA VAL A 298 14.81 -19.70 -5.27
C VAL A 298 14.45 -21.09 -5.81
N GLU A 299 14.16 -22.05 -4.93
CA GLU A 299 13.72 -23.39 -5.35
C GLU A 299 12.40 -23.33 -6.14
N GLY A 300 11.42 -22.58 -5.64
CA GLY A 300 10.13 -22.40 -6.32
C GLY A 300 10.28 -21.74 -7.69
N ALA A 301 11.09 -20.69 -7.78
CA ALA A 301 11.38 -20.02 -9.05
C ALA A 301 12.14 -20.91 -10.04
N GLY A 302 13.07 -21.74 -9.57
CA GLY A 302 13.77 -22.72 -10.40
C GLY A 302 12.80 -23.71 -11.07
N ARG A 303 11.83 -24.23 -10.31
CA ARG A 303 10.79 -25.13 -10.86
C ARG A 303 9.88 -24.42 -11.86
N LEU A 304 9.56 -23.14 -11.64
CA LEU A 304 8.80 -22.34 -12.62
C LEU A 304 9.57 -22.17 -13.93
N ILE A 305 10.90 -22.00 -13.87
CA ILE A 305 11.76 -21.94 -15.06
C ILE A 305 11.70 -23.24 -15.86
N GLU A 306 11.83 -24.41 -15.20
CA GLU A 306 11.77 -25.72 -15.87
C GLU A 306 10.44 -25.97 -16.58
N LEU A 307 9.33 -25.61 -15.94
CA LEU A 307 7.99 -25.71 -16.52
C LEU A 307 7.83 -24.74 -17.69
N ALA A 308 8.26 -23.49 -17.52
CA ALA A 308 8.20 -22.48 -18.57
C ALA A 308 9.01 -22.90 -19.81
N GLN A 309 10.23 -23.40 -19.63
CA GLN A 309 11.05 -23.93 -20.73
C GLN A 309 10.39 -25.10 -21.46
N SER A 310 9.67 -25.95 -20.73
CA SER A 310 8.91 -27.04 -21.35
C SER A 310 7.72 -26.51 -22.14
N GLY A 311 7.00 -25.52 -21.61
CA GLY A 311 5.91 -24.84 -22.29
C GLY A 311 6.35 -24.11 -23.57
N GLU A 312 7.48 -23.39 -23.53
CA GLU A 312 8.07 -22.74 -24.71
C GLU A 312 8.36 -23.75 -25.82
N ARG A 313 8.97 -24.90 -25.49
CA ARG A 313 9.27 -25.95 -26.48
C ARG A 313 8.00 -26.51 -27.13
N LEU A 314 6.93 -26.69 -26.36
CA LEU A 314 5.66 -27.20 -26.89
C LEU A 314 4.95 -26.16 -27.75
N ALA A 315 4.92 -24.90 -27.31
CA ALA A 315 4.36 -23.81 -28.09
C ALA A 315 5.09 -23.61 -29.42
N LEU A 316 6.43 -23.68 -29.42
CA LEU A 316 7.24 -23.62 -30.65
C LEU A 316 6.92 -24.76 -31.62
N LYS A 317 6.70 -25.99 -31.13
CA LYS A 317 6.29 -27.10 -32.00
C LYS A 317 4.98 -26.83 -32.73
N ILE A 318 3.98 -26.24 -32.06
CA ILE A 318 2.71 -25.86 -32.71
C ILE A 318 2.95 -24.77 -33.76
N ILE A 319 3.78 -23.78 -33.46
CA ILE A 319 4.09 -22.68 -34.39
C ILE A 319 4.85 -23.19 -35.63
N GLU A 320 5.84 -24.07 -35.43
CA GLU A 320 6.66 -24.65 -36.50
C GLU A 320 5.87 -25.64 -37.38
N ALA A 321 4.88 -26.32 -36.79
CA ALA A 321 3.97 -27.22 -37.50
C ALA A 321 3.11 -26.51 -38.57
N GLY A 322 2.75 -25.24 -38.33
CA GLY A 322 1.90 -24.45 -39.23
C GLY A 322 0.54 -25.11 -39.53
N ASP A 323 -0.09 -24.73 -40.65
CA ASP A 323 -1.41 -25.24 -41.08
C ASP A 323 -1.40 -26.71 -41.53
N GLY A 324 -0.22 -27.37 -41.55
CA GLY A 324 -0.01 -28.65 -42.23
C GLY A 324 -0.08 -29.90 -41.34
N GLN A 325 -0.29 -29.77 -40.02
CA GLN A 325 -0.22 -30.91 -39.09
C GLN A 325 -1.54 -31.68 -38.88
N ASN A 326 -1.38 -32.93 -38.42
CA ASN A 326 -2.48 -33.78 -38.00
C ASN A 326 -3.13 -33.20 -36.73
N SER A 327 -4.44 -32.98 -36.76
CA SER A 327 -5.23 -32.44 -35.64
C SER A 327 -5.04 -33.22 -34.34
N SER A 328 -4.76 -34.53 -34.41
CA SER A 328 -4.46 -35.37 -33.25
C SER A 328 -3.17 -34.98 -32.53
N GLU A 329 -2.13 -34.57 -33.25
CA GLU A 329 -0.82 -34.21 -32.68
C GLU A 329 -0.90 -32.84 -32.00
N LEU A 330 -1.57 -31.88 -32.64
CA LEU A 330 -1.86 -30.57 -32.05
C LEU A 330 -2.68 -30.68 -30.77
N MET A 331 -3.68 -31.58 -30.73
CA MET A 331 -4.49 -31.83 -29.55
C MET A 331 -3.67 -32.43 -28.40
N GLU A 332 -2.73 -33.33 -28.69
CA GLU A 332 -1.83 -33.91 -27.69
C GLU A 332 -0.91 -32.83 -27.09
N ILE A 333 -0.29 -31.99 -27.94
CA ILE A 333 0.58 -30.89 -27.49
C ILE A 333 -0.22 -29.88 -26.65
N GLY A 334 -1.44 -29.53 -27.07
CA GLY A 334 -2.33 -28.65 -26.30
C GLY A 334 -2.70 -29.23 -24.93
N GLY A 335 -2.91 -30.55 -24.83
CA GLY A 335 -3.11 -31.24 -23.56
C GLY A 335 -1.90 -31.15 -22.63
N GLN A 336 -0.69 -31.27 -23.18
CA GLN A 336 0.56 -31.12 -22.43
C GLN A 336 0.75 -29.69 -21.92
N LEU A 337 0.45 -28.67 -22.75
CA LEU A 337 0.47 -27.25 -22.32
C LEU A 337 -0.49 -27.01 -21.15
N THR A 338 -1.72 -27.53 -21.24
CA THR A 338 -2.70 -27.43 -20.16
C THR A 338 -2.20 -28.08 -18.86
N ALA A 339 -1.49 -29.21 -18.95
CA ALA A 339 -0.88 -29.87 -17.79
C ALA A 339 0.26 -29.05 -17.17
N ILE A 340 1.03 -28.33 -17.99
CA ILE A 340 2.06 -27.39 -17.51
C ILE A 340 1.41 -26.22 -16.77
N ASP A 341 0.35 -25.62 -17.31
CA ASP A 341 -0.38 -24.51 -16.67
C ASP A 341 -0.94 -24.93 -15.31
N TYR A 342 -1.51 -26.13 -15.25
CA TYR A 342 -1.96 -26.72 -14.00
C TYR A 342 -0.80 -26.88 -13.00
N SER A 343 0.35 -27.39 -13.46
CA SER A 343 1.54 -27.58 -12.62
C SER A 343 2.09 -26.26 -12.07
N ILE A 344 2.10 -25.19 -12.89
CA ILE A 344 2.47 -23.83 -12.46
C ILE A 344 1.52 -23.35 -11.36
N SER A 345 0.21 -23.58 -11.52
CA SER A 345 -0.78 -23.23 -10.49
C SER A 345 -0.58 -24.02 -9.20
N VAL A 346 -0.26 -25.31 -9.26
CA VAL A 346 0.02 -26.14 -8.07
C VAL A 346 1.27 -25.67 -7.34
N LEU A 347 2.36 -25.34 -8.06
CA LEU A 347 3.58 -24.81 -7.45
C LEU A 347 3.32 -23.54 -6.64
N SER A 348 2.41 -22.68 -7.11
CA SER A 348 2.02 -21.45 -6.39
C SER A 348 1.43 -21.71 -5.00
N GLY A 349 0.86 -22.90 -4.76
CA GLY A 349 0.35 -23.33 -3.45
C GLY A 349 1.42 -23.93 -2.54
N VAL A 350 2.52 -24.45 -3.11
CA VAL A 350 3.63 -25.09 -2.37
C VAL A 350 4.70 -24.06 -2.01
N TYR A 351 5.04 -23.18 -2.95
CA TYR A 351 6.07 -22.14 -2.82
C TYR A 351 5.39 -20.77 -2.75
N ASP A 352 4.98 -20.40 -1.54
CA ASP A 352 4.29 -19.15 -1.23
C ASP A 352 5.04 -17.91 -1.71
N VAL A 353 6.37 -17.95 -1.65
CA VAL A 353 7.26 -16.87 -2.10
C VAL A 353 7.23 -16.70 -3.62
N ALA A 354 7.19 -17.78 -4.40
CA ALA A 354 7.18 -17.73 -5.86
C ALA A 354 5.76 -17.52 -6.44
N LYS A 355 4.73 -17.59 -5.58
CA LYS A 355 3.32 -17.45 -5.93
C LYS A 355 2.98 -16.21 -6.79
N PRO A 356 3.55 -15.01 -6.55
CA PRO A 356 3.23 -13.83 -7.37
C PRO A 356 3.53 -14.04 -8.86
N LEU A 357 4.65 -14.70 -9.21
CA LEU A 357 5.01 -14.98 -10.60
C LEU A 357 4.01 -15.92 -11.28
N ALA A 358 3.66 -17.02 -10.60
CA ALA A 358 2.67 -17.98 -11.09
C ALA A 358 1.27 -17.36 -11.24
N HIS A 359 0.88 -16.47 -10.32
CA HIS A 359 -0.38 -15.73 -10.41
C HIS A 359 -0.43 -14.78 -11.60
N VAL A 360 0.63 -14.00 -11.85
CA VAL A 360 0.67 -13.09 -13.01
C VAL A 360 0.62 -13.89 -14.31
N TYR A 361 1.41 -14.98 -14.41
CA TYR A 361 1.35 -15.90 -15.54
C TYR A 361 -0.07 -16.43 -15.77
N LYS A 362 -0.70 -17.00 -14.74
CA LYS A 362 -2.04 -17.58 -14.83
C LYS A 362 -3.07 -16.56 -15.29
N ARG A 363 -3.09 -15.36 -14.68
CA ARG A 363 -4.02 -14.30 -15.06
C ARG A 363 -3.87 -13.88 -16.52
N ARG A 364 -2.67 -13.98 -17.08
CA ARG A 364 -2.44 -13.66 -18.48
C ARG A 364 -2.85 -14.80 -19.41
N ALA A 365 -2.52 -16.05 -19.05
CA ALA A 365 -2.99 -17.23 -19.78
C ALA A 365 -4.52 -17.33 -19.85
N GLU A 366 -5.22 -16.91 -18.79
CA GLU A 366 -6.70 -16.80 -18.78
C GLU A 366 -7.26 -15.74 -19.75
N ASN A 367 -6.43 -14.83 -20.26
CA ASN A 367 -6.81 -13.72 -21.13
C ASN A 367 -6.22 -13.84 -22.54
N PHE A 368 -5.85 -15.04 -23.00
CA PHE A 368 -5.50 -15.24 -24.40
C PHE A 368 -6.69 -14.95 -25.32
N GLU A 369 -6.44 -14.30 -26.45
CA GLU A 369 -7.46 -13.86 -27.38
C GLU A 369 -7.49 -14.73 -28.64
N GLY A 370 -8.69 -14.92 -29.20
CA GLY A 370 -8.91 -15.70 -30.43
C GLY A 370 -9.06 -17.21 -30.21
N ASP A 371 -9.28 -17.93 -31.31
CA ASP A 371 -9.48 -19.38 -31.37
C ASP A 371 -8.51 -20.08 -32.34
N ASP A 372 -7.67 -19.33 -33.05
CA ASP A 372 -6.63 -19.88 -33.93
C ASP A 372 -5.51 -20.56 -33.11
N PRO A 373 -5.23 -21.85 -33.33
CA PRO A 373 -4.24 -22.59 -32.55
C PRO A 373 -2.82 -22.03 -32.64
N ILE A 374 -2.43 -21.45 -33.78
CA ILE A 374 -1.08 -20.91 -33.98
C ILE A 374 -0.94 -19.60 -33.22
N ASP A 375 -1.95 -18.73 -33.28
CA ASP A 375 -1.96 -17.48 -32.50
C ASP A 375 -2.03 -17.72 -30.99
N LEU A 376 -2.80 -18.71 -30.55
CA LEU A 376 -2.80 -19.15 -29.14
C LEU A 376 -1.43 -19.69 -28.73
N ALA A 377 -0.75 -20.46 -29.59
CA ALA A 377 0.59 -20.95 -29.32
C ALA A 377 1.63 -19.80 -29.25
N ARG A 378 1.50 -18.76 -30.09
CA ARG A 378 2.34 -17.55 -30.00
C ARG A 378 2.14 -16.81 -28.68
N GLN A 379 0.90 -16.70 -28.21
CA GLN A 379 0.59 -16.09 -26.92
C GLN A 379 1.12 -16.92 -25.75
N ALA A 380 0.97 -18.26 -25.80
CA ALA A 380 1.55 -19.18 -24.83
C ALA A 380 3.08 -19.10 -24.78
N LEU A 381 3.74 -19.02 -25.94
CA LEU A 381 5.19 -18.86 -26.04
C LEU A 381 5.66 -17.59 -25.32
N LYS A 382 5.00 -16.45 -25.57
CA LYS A 382 5.30 -15.18 -24.87
C LYS A 382 5.09 -15.31 -23.36
N ALA A 383 3.99 -15.93 -22.94
CA ALA A 383 3.66 -16.11 -21.53
C ALA A 383 4.70 -16.95 -20.78
N HIS A 384 5.12 -18.07 -21.36
CA HIS A 384 6.16 -18.91 -20.78
C HIS A 384 7.52 -18.20 -20.79
N CYS A 385 7.86 -17.47 -21.87
CA CYS A 385 9.08 -16.67 -21.93
C CYS A 385 9.11 -15.61 -20.82
N TRP A 386 8.00 -14.90 -20.62
CA TRP A 386 7.87 -13.92 -19.53
C TRP A 386 8.06 -14.57 -18.16
N LEU A 387 7.44 -15.72 -17.91
CA LEU A 387 7.58 -16.44 -16.63
C LEU A 387 9.02 -16.88 -16.40
N LYS A 388 9.68 -17.45 -17.41
CA LYS A 388 11.09 -17.88 -17.35
C LYS A 388 12.02 -16.70 -17.04
N MET A 389 11.87 -15.58 -17.75
CA MET A 389 12.72 -14.41 -17.57
C MET A 389 12.48 -13.75 -16.21
N SER A 390 11.23 -13.60 -15.81
CA SER A 390 10.86 -13.02 -14.51
C SER A 390 11.33 -13.89 -13.34
N ALA A 391 11.21 -15.21 -13.44
CA ALA A 391 11.70 -16.14 -12.43
C ALA A 391 13.24 -16.15 -12.33
N SER A 392 13.93 -16.04 -13.47
CA SER A 392 15.40 -15.93 -13.49
C SER A 392 15.87 -14.65 -12.80
N LEU A 393 15.21 -13.54 -13.10
CA LEU A 393 15.46 -12.25 -12.47
C LEU A 393 15.15 -12.28 -10.96
N PHE A 394 14.08 -12.95 -10.55
CA PHE A 394 13.75 -13.14 -9.14
C PHE A 394 14.86 -13.88 -8.38
N ILE A 395 15.43 -14.92 -8.97
CA ILE A 395 16.56 -15.66 -8.40
C ILE A 395 17.78 -14.75 -8.23
N ASP A 396 18.09 -13.91 -9.22
CA ASP A 396 19.21 -12.94 -9.12
C ASP A 396 18.99 -11.91 -7.99
N ILE A 397 17.80 -11.33 -7.90
CA ILE A 397 17.43 -10.39 -6.81
C ILE A 397 17.56 -11.09 -5.44
N CYS A 398 17.03 -12.30 -5.32
CA CYS A 398 17.13 -13.10 -4.10
C CYS A 398 18.58 -13.43 -3.73
N GLY A 399 19.42 -13.77 -4.71
CA GLY A 399 20.84 -14.05 -4.51
C GLY A 399 21.58 -12.85 -3.93
N ARG A 400 21.39 -11.66 -4.53
CA ARG A 400 21.98 -10.41 -4.03
C ARG A 400 21.45 -10.04 -2.65
N ALA A 401 20.14 -10.18 -2.41
CA ALA A 401 19.56 -9.94 -1.10
C ALA A 401 20.18 -10.88 -0.04
N LEU A 402 20.40 -12.16 -0.36
CA LEU A 402 21.04 -13.11 0.54
C LEU A 402 22.48 -12.70 0.86
N GLU A 403 23.26 -12.33 -0.14
CA GLU A 403 24.65 -11.88 0.04
C GLU A 403 24.73 -10.62 0.90
N GLU A 404 23.96 -9.61 0.54
CA GLU A 404 24.00 -8.31 1.19
C GLU A 404 23.42 -8.33 2.61
N LEU A 405 22.29 -9.00 2.81
CA LEU A 405 21.67 -9.08 4.13
C LEU A 405 22.46 -10.00 5.06
N LYS A 406 23.17 -11.02 4.56
CA LYS A 406 24.06 -11.85 5.41
C LYS A 406 25.30 -11.10 5.85
N ASN A 407 25.97 -10.43 4.91
CA ASN A 407 27.28 -9.83 5.13
C ASN A 407 27.23 -8.57 6.01
N ASP A 408 26.04 -8.04 6.28
CA ASP A 408 25.79 -6.89 7.15
C ASP A 408 25.99 -7.18 8.67
N ASN A 409 26.90 -8.10 9.02
CA ASN A 409 27.34 -8.33 10.40
C ASN A 409 28.41 -7.30 10.84
N LYS A 410 28.60 -6.22 10.10
CA LYS A 410 29.63 -5.19 10.37
C LYS A 410 29.05 -3.79 10.45
N LYS A 411 28.31 -3.52 11.52
CA LYS A 411 28.54 -2.40 12.46
C LYS A 411 27.46 -2.46 13.55
N PRO A 412 27.80 -2.51 14.85
CA PRO A 412 26.85 -2.10 15.87
C PRO A 412 26.50 -0.63 15.64
N ASP A 413 25.25 -0.25 15.94
CA ASP A 413 24.74 1.12 15.87
C ASP A 413 25.65 2.10 16.63
N SER A 414 26.68 2.62 15.97
CA SER A 414 27.39 3.82 16.40
C SER A 414 26.72 4.97 15.66
N TYR A 415 25.74 5.58 16.32
CA TYR A 415 25.24 6.90 15.96
C TYR A 415 26.43 7.87 16.01
N GLU A 416 26.99 8.23 14.86
CA GLU A 416 27.76 9.47 14.75
C GLU A 416 26.75 10.61 14.83
N ILE A 417 26.76 11.29 15.98
CA ILE A 417 26.25 12.64 16.14
C ILE A 417 27.02 13.49 15.12
N THR A 418 26.43 13.78 13.97
CA THR A 418 26.90 14.90 13.16
C THR A 418 26.47 16.17 13.88
N GLU A 419 27.34 16.65 14.77
CA GLU A 419 27.32 18.02 15.25
C GLU A 419 27.27 18.95 14.03
N GLY A 420 26.34 19.90 14.10
CA GLY A 420 26.19 20.93 13.08
C GLY A 420 27.51 21.65 12.85
N LYS A 421 27.84 21.83 11.57
CA LYS A 421 28.68 22.96 11.17
C LYS A 421 27.79 23.98 10.50
N GLU A 422 27.55 25.04 11.26
CA GLU A 422 27.22 26.36 10.74
C GLU A 422 28.14 26.70 9.56
N ARG A 423 27.53 27.16 8.46
CA ARG A 423 27.96 28.33 7.69
C ARG A 423 26.87 28.81 6.76
#